data_AF-A0A1F8NK65-F1
#
_entry.id   AF-A0A1F8NK65-F1
#
_cell.length_a   1.000
_cell.length_b   1.000
_cell.length_c   1.000
_cell.angle_alpha   90.00
_cell.angle_beta   90.00
_cell.angle_gamma   90.00
#
_symmetry.space_group_name_H-M   'P 1'
#
loop_
_entity.id
_entity.type
_entity.pdbx_description
1 polymer ?
#
loop_
_entity_poly.entity_id
_entity_poly.type
_entity_poly.pdbx_seq_one_letter_code
_entity_poly.pdbx_strand_id
1 'polypeptide(L)'
;MKYQQPGGYWRYPKQPPPPTGDYDLLETFRQLRFLVQVYRLDQHHPALRNAVEWLFDSQTSDGDFRGILGTQYMPYYHGMILALVIEAGYSKDPRVEAGLEWLLRMRQDDGGWIVPAQAVPPARKTLAFWHQAPVLPDRARPSSHMATGMSIRALAVHPRYCRRTEVRRAAVCLKERFFRPEPYNDRKAPTYWTKLGFPYWWTDLLMALDSVSRIGYGVEDPHVTSAIQWFLDHQDEDGLWPTGYGQGERTQSARRWVGLVACKVLKRILV
;
A
#
# COMPACT_ATOMS: atom_id res chain seq x y z
N MET A 1 1.94 -15.59 18.69
CA MET A 1 0.80 -15.30 17.81
C MET A 1 0.20 -16.62 17.35
N LYS A 2 -1.13 -16.73 17.23
CA LYS A 2 -1.76 -17.97 16.72
C LYS A 2 -1.29 -18.22 15.28
N TYR A 3 -0.94 -19.47 14.97
CA TYR A 3 -0.55 -19.96 13.63
C TYR A 3 0.73 -19.38 12.99
N GLN A 4 1.47 -18.53 13.70
CA GLN A 4 2.79 -18.10 13.24
C GLN A 4 3.74 -19.30 13.27
N GLN A 5 4.49 -19.51 12.17
CA GLN A 5 5.47 -20.58 12.06
C GLN A 5 6.74 -20.23 12.84
N PRO A 6 7.60 -21.23 13.18
CA PRO A 6 8.86 -20.99 13.88
C PRO A 6 9.76 -19.95 13.20
N GLY A 7 9.74 -19.89 11.86
CA GLY A 7 10.47 -18.89 11.08
C GLY A 7 9.86 -17.49 11.05
N GLY A 8 8.79 -17.20 11.79
CA GLY A 8 8.21 -15.85 11.87
C GLY A 8 7.13 -15.52 10.84
N TYR A 9 6.85 -16.40 9.89
CA TYR A 9 5.87 -16.20 8.82
C TYR A 9 4.53 -16.90 9.08
N TRP A 10 3.54 -16.63 8.24
CA TRP A 10 2.25 -17.34 8.25
C TRP A 10 2.03 -18.07 6.93
N ARG A 11 1.54 -19.31 7.03
CA ARG A 11 1.24 -20.14 5.86
C ARG A 11 -0.06 -19.73 5.21
N TYR A 12 -0.06 -19.66 3.88
CA TYR A 12 -1.26 -19.43 3.10
C TYR A 12 -2.29 -20.54 3.36
N PRO A 13 -3.56 -20.20 3.64
CA PRO A 13 -4.54 -21.18 4.10
C PRO A 13 -4.99 -22.19 3.02
N LYS A 14 -4.92 -21.84 1.73
CA LYS A 14 -5.32 -22.75 0.65
C LYS A 14 -4.11 -23.55 0.14
N GLN A 15 -4.22 -24.87 0.16
CA GLN A 15 -3.13 -25.79 -0.18
C GLN A 15 -3.53 -26.74 -1.32
N PRO A 16 -2.66 -26.97 -2.32
CA PRO A 16 -1.40 -26.26 -2.55
C PRO A 16 -1.64 -24.78 -2.95
N PRO A 17 -0.72 -23.85 -2.64
CA PRO A 17 -0.82 -22.47 -3.12
C PRO A 17 -0.67 -22.43 -4.65
N PRO A 18 -1.18 -21.37 -5.31
CA PRO A 18 -0.96 -21.21 -6.74
C PRO A 18 0.54 -21.13 -7.08
N PRO A 19 1.01 -21.77 -8.17
CA PRO A 19 2.43 -21.88 -8.51
C PRO A 19 3.00 -20.59 -9.15
N THR A 20 2.32 -19.46 -9.01
CA THR A 20 2.65 -18.18 -9.63
C THR A 20 3.40 -17.23 -8.71
N GLY A 21 3.60 -17.61 -7.44
CA GLY A 21 4.30 -16.78 -6.47
C GLY A 21 4.37 -17.40 -5.08
N ASP A 22 5.00 -16.67 -4.18
CA ASP A 22 5.07 -16.93 -2.76
C ASP A 22 3.82 -16.37 -2.06
N TYR A 23 2.89 -17.27 -1.76
CA TYR A 23 1.64 -16.95 -1.07
C TYR A 23 1.81 -16.89 0.46
N ASP A 24 2.89 -17.42 1.01
CA ASP A 24 3.21 -17.28 2.44
C ASP A 24 3.72 -15.86 2.73
N LEU A 25 4.43 -15.24 1.77
CA LEU A 25 4.74 -13.81 1.80
C LEU A 25 3.46 -12.95 1.76
N LEU A 26 2.51 -13.31 0.89
CA LEU A 26 1.21 -12.62 0.83
C LEU A 26 0.40 -12.77 2.13
N GLU A 27 0.40 -13.96 2.73
CA GLU A 27 -0.27 -14.20 4.01
C GLU A 27 0.43 -13.45 5.15
N THR A 28 1.76 -13.44 5.18
CA THR A 28 2.53 -12.71 6.19
C THR A 28 2.27 -11.20 6.09
N PHE A 29 2.24 -10.63 4.88
CA PHE A 29 1.78 -9.25 4.65
C PHE A 29 0.36 -9.02 5.18
N ARG A 30 -0.58 -9.93 4.90
CA ARG A 30 -1.96 -9.87 5.40
C ARG A 30 -2.01 -9.79 6.91
N GLN A 31 -1.23 -10.60 7.62
CA GLN A 31 -1.19 -10.61 9.08
C GLN A 31 -0.55 -9.34 9.63
N LEU A 32 0.58 -8.90 9.07
CA LEU A 32 1.30 -7.70 9.50
C LEU A 32 0.43 -6.44 9.48
N ARG A 33 -0.43 -6.30 8.47
CA ARG A 33 -1.43 -5.22 8.42
C ARG A 33 -2.26 -5.13 9.70
N PHE A 34 -2.75 -6.26 10.21
CA PHE A 34 -3.52 -6.27 11.46
C PHE A 34 -2.60 -6.04 12.66
N LEU A 35 -1.46 -6.71 12.73
CA LEU A 35 -0.52 -6.56 13.85
C LEU A 35 -0.08 -5.11 14.05
N VAL A 36 0.26 -4.42 12.96
CA VAL A 36 0.78 -3.05 13.01
C VAL A 36 -0.35 -2.02 13.05
N GLN A 37 -1.35 -2.13 12.17
CA GLN A 37 -2.32 -1.03 11.99
C GLN A 37 -3.52 -1.11 12.92
N VAL A 38 -3.91 -2.32 13.32
CA VAL A 38 -5.05 -2.58 14.22
C VAL A 38 -4.56 -2.77 15.65
N TYR A 39 -3.63 -3.70 15.88
CA TYR A 39 -3.12 -4.02 17.21
C TYR A 39 -1.96 -3.12 17.67
N ARG A 40 -1.42 -2.27 16.78
CA ARG A 40 -0.39 -1.28 17.11
C ARG A 40 0.87 -1.90 17.71
N LEU A 41 1.19 -3.13 17.32
CA LEU A 41 2.44 -3.77 17.70
C LEU A 41 3.62 -3.07 17.02
N ASP A 42 4.76 -3.10 17.71
CA ASP A 42 6.02 -2.53 17.25
C ASP A 42 7.18 -3.54 17.39
N GLN A 43 8.40 -3.07 17.09
CA GLN A 43 9.63 -3.85 17.16
C GLN A 43 9.93 -4.52 18.52
N HIS A 44 9.26 -4.12 19.61
CA HIS A 44 9.44 -4.74 20.92
C HIS A 44 8.68 -6.07 21.04
N HIS A 45 7.67 -6.31 20.21
CA HIS A 45 6.90 -7.55 20.25
C HIS A 45 7.62 -8.68 19.48
N PRO A 46 7.97 -9.82 20.11
CA PRO A 46 8.80 -10.87 19.50
C PRO A 46 8.20 -11.44 18.22
N ALA A 47 6.87 -11.66 18.18
CA ALA A 47 6.22 -12.15 16.97
C ALA A 47 6.33 -11.19 15.79
N LEU A 48 6.30 -9.88 16.03
CA LEU A 48 6.42 -8.88 14.96
C LEU A 48 7.87 -8.80 14.48
N ARG A 49 8.84 -8.79 15.42
CA ARG A 49 10.26 -8.85 15.09
C ARG A 49 10.61 -10.06 14.21
N ASN A 50 10.19 -11.26 14.60
CA ASN A 50 10.47 -12.47 13.81
C ASN A 50 9.84 -12.40 12.41
N ALA A 51 8.65 -11.80 12.27
CA ALA A 51 8.03 -11.62 10.97
C ALA A 51 8.76 -10.59 10.09
N VAL A 52 9.26 -9.51 10.68
CA VAL A 52 10.05 -8.49 9.98
C VAL A 52 11.39 -9.05 9.52
N GLU A 53 12.08 -9.83 10.37
CA GLU A 53 13.33 -10.50 9.96
C GLU A 53 13.09 -11.47 8.80
N TRP A 54 12.04 -12.29 8.88
CA TRP A 54 11.67 -13.20 7.79
C TRP A 54 11.34 -12.47 6.47
N LEU A 55 10.67 -11.31 6.53
CA LEU A 55 10.46 -10.49 5.35
C LEU A 55 11.80 -10.05 4.74
N PHE A 56 12.74 -9.59 5.57
CA PHE A 56 14.04 -9.14 5.11
C PHE A 56 14.92 -10.25 4.56
N ASP A 57 14.74 -11.50 4.98
CA ASP A 57 15.37 -12.67 4.34
C ASP A 57 14.95 -12.83 2.87
N SER A 58 13.81 -12.25 2.49
CA SER A 58 13.27 -12.26 1.12
C SER A 58 13.59 -10.98 0.33
N GLN A 59 14.32 -10.02 0.93
CA GLN A 59 14.76 -8.81 0.24
C GLN A 59 15.90 -9.14 -0.72
N THR A 60 15.80 -8.67 -1.95
CA THR A 60 16.84 -8.88 -2.96
C THR A 60 18.04 -7.93 -2.74
N SER A 61 19.15 -8.21 -3.42
CA SER A 61 20.30 -7.29 -3.48
C SER A 61 19.97 -5.92 -4.11
N ASP A 62 18.89 -5.82 -4.89
CA ASP A 62 18.43 -4.55 -5.46
C ASP A 62 17.68 -3.70 -4.43
N GLY A 63 17.30 -4.28 -3.28
CA GLY A 63 16.55 -3.65 -2.20
C GLY A 63 15.05 -3.92 -2.23
N ASP A 64 14.52 -4.61 -3.25
CA ASP A 64 13.09 -4.90 -3.35
C ASP A 64 12.68 -6.21 -2.70
N PHE A 65 11.39 -6.33 -2.39
CA PHE A 65 10.79 -7.62 -2.07
C PHE A 65 10.23 -8.20 -3.36
N ARG A 66 10.52 -9.48 -3.63
CA ARG A 66 9.90 -10.29 -4.69
C ARG A 66 9.22 -11.50 -4.06
N GLY A 67 8.33 -12.17 -4.79
CA GLY A 67 7.65 -13.37 -4.31
C GLY A 67 6.16 -13.38 -4.62
N ILE A 68 5.39 -12.36 -4.19
CA ILE A 68 3.93 -12.38 -4.34
C ILE A 68 3.50 -12.47 -5.82
N LEU A 69 4.25 -11.81 -6.71
CA LEU A 69 4.12 -11.92 -8.17
C LEU A 69 5.24 -12.77 -8.78
N GLY A 70 5.62 -13.85 -8.09
CA GLY A 70 6.80 -14.64 -8.42
C GLY A 70 8.04 -13.76 -8.43
N THR A 71 8.78 -13.81 -9.52
CA THR A 71 10.02 -13.06 -9.75
C THR A 71 9.79 -11.63 -10.26
N GLN A 72 8.54 -11.22 -10.54
CA GLN A 72 8.22 -9.93 -11.13
C GLN A 72 8.28 -8.77 -10.12
N TYR A 73 8.61 -7.57 -10.61
CA TYR A 73 8.60 -6.37 -9.76
C TYR A 73 7.20 -6.05 -9.24
N MET A 74 7.13 -5.76 -7.93
CA MET A 74 5.88 -5.45 -7.24
C MET A 74 5.98 -4.17 -6.39
N PRO A 75 6.20 -2.98 -6.98
CA PRO A 75 6.39 -1.73 -6.23
C PRO A 75 5.29 -1.44 -5.19
N TYR A 76 4.05 -1.76 -5.55
CA TYR A 76 2.88 -1.61 -4.70
C TYR A 76 2.92 -2.48 -3.42
N TYR A 77 3.15 -3.79 -3.52
CA TYR A 77 3.28 -4.63 -2.33
C TYR A 77 4.56 -4.31 -1.55
N HIS A 78 5.66 -4.05 -2.24
CA HIS A 78 6.91 -3.65 -1.61
C HIS A 78 6.75 -2.37 -0.77
N GLY A 79 6.09 -1.34 -1.31
CA GLY A 79 5.79 -0.11 -0.56
C GLY A 79 4.84 -0.32 0.62
N MET A 80 3.84 -1.20 0.49
CA MET A 80 2.96 -1.51 1.62
C MET A 80 3.66 -2.32 2.71
N ILE A 81 4.55 -3.25 2.35
CA ILE A 81 5.36 -4.01 3.32
C ILE A 81 6.30 -3.04 4.07
N LEU A 82 7.05 -2.20 3.33
CA LEU A 82 7.94 -1.21 3.96
C LEU A 82 7.18 -0.23 4.85
N ALA A 83 5.99 0.21 4.45
CA ALA A 83 5.17 1.09 5.27
C ALA A 83 4.86 0.46 6.64
N LEU A 84 4.49 -0.83 6.67
CA LEU A 84 4.21 -1.54 7.92
C LEU A 84 5.47 -1.70 8.76
N VAL A 85 6.61 -2.00 8.14
CA VAL A 85 7.92 -2.11 8.82
C VAL A 85 8.32 -0.76 9.44
N ILE A 86 8.13 0.34 8.71
CA ILE A 86 8.39 1.70 9.21
C ILE A 86 7.43 2.07 10.35
N GLU A 87 6.13 1.82 10.18
CA GLU A 87 5.10 2.04 11.22
C GLU A 87 5.35 1.19 12.48
N ALA A 88 5.99 0.03 12.34
CA ALA A 88 6.42 -0.86 13.42
C ALA A 88 7.70 -0.39 14.16
N GLY A 89 8.33 0.71 13.73
CA GLY A 89 9.47 1.31 14.42
C GLY A 89 10.84 1.09 13.76
N TYR A 90 10.91 0.42 12.61
CA TYR A 90 12.17 0.10 11.93
C TYR A 90 12.66 1.19 10.96
N SER A 91 12.19 2.44 11.11
CA SER A 91 12.54 3.55 10.19
C SER A 91 14.03 3.84 10.01
N LYS A 92 14.89 3.37 10.91
CA LYS A 92 16.36 3.58 10.85
C LYS A 92 17.12 2.35 10.36
N ASP A 93 16.43 1.26 10.03
CA ASP A 93 17.07 0.04 9.53
C ASP A 93 17.63 0.27 8.11
N PRO A 94 18.90 -0.02 7.83
CA PRO A 94 19.50 0.19 6.51
C PRO A 94 18.79 -0.61 5.40
N ARG A 95 18.13 -1.73 5.73
CA ARG A 95 17.31 -2.52 4.78
C ARG A 95 16.06 -1.76 4.35
N VAL A 96 15.48 -0.96 5.24
CA VAL A 96 14.38 -0.02 4.90
C VAL A 96 14.89 1.05 3.95
N GLU A 97 16.06 1.64 4.21
CA GLU A 97 16.66 2.64 3.33
C GLU A 97 16.90 2.10 1.92
N ALA A 98 17.48 0.90 1.80
CA ALA A 98 17.69 0.23 0.52
C ALA A 98 16.38 0.05 -0.27
N GLY A 99 15.30 -0.36 0.41
CA GLY A 99 13.99 -0.51 -0.21
C GLY A 99 13.34 0.82 -0.62
N LEU A 100 13.46 1.86 0.21
CA LEU A 100 12.96 3.20 -0.15
C LEU A 100 13.71 3.78 -1.35
N GLU A 101 15.03 3.60 -1.44
CA GLU A 101 15.81 4.00 -2.61
C GLU A 101 15.43 3.19 -3.85
N TRP A 102 15.15 1.90 -3.71
CA TRP A 102 14.61 1.10 -4.82
C TRP A 102 13.27 1.65 -5.31
N LEU A 103 12.34 2.00 -4.41
CA LEU A 103 11.09 2.66 -4.80
C LEU A 103 11.34 3.93 -5.61
N LEU A 104 12.24 4.81 -5.15
CA LEU A 104 12.53 6.05 -5.86
C LEU A 104 13.08 5.81 -7.28
N ARG A 105 13.91 4.77 -7.47
CA ARG A 105 14.43 4.36 -8.78
C ARG A 105 13.37 3.75 -9.71
N MET A 106 12.28 3.20 -9.17
CA MET A 106 11.23 2.52 -9.94
C MET A 106 10.11 3.43 -10.47
N ARG A 107 10.21 4.74 -10.25
CA ARG A 107 9.19 5.71 -10.66
C ARG A 107 9.05 5.86 -12.17
N GLN A 108 7.86 6.21 -12.62
CA GLN A 108 7.61 6.70 -13.99
C GLN A 108 8.06 8.16 -14.14
N ASP A 109 8.07 8.66 -15.38
CA ASP A 109 8.47 10.04 -15.68
C ASP A 109 7.50 11.08 -15.10
N ASP A 110 6.21 10.72 -15.00
CA ASP A 110 5.18 11.53 -14.31
C ASP A 110 5.31 11.50 -12.77
N GLY A 111 6.24 10.72 -12.23
CA GLY A 111 6.60 10.66 -10.82
C GLY A 111 5.84 9.61 -9.99
N GLY A 112 4.87 8.90 -10.54
CA GLY A 112 4.19 7.79 -9.86
C GLY A 112 4.86 6.43 -10.08
N TRP A 113 4.09 5.34 -9.89
CA TRP A 113 4.53 3.97 -10.10
C TRP A 113 3.53 3.16 -10.93
N ILE A 114 4.03 2.07 -11.51
CA ILE A 114 3.23 1.02 -12.13
C ILE A 114 3.57 -0.33 -11.51
N VAL A 115 2.75 -1.34 -11.81
CA VAL A 115 3.19 -2.74 -11.73
C VAL A 115 3.63 -3.14 -13.14
N PRO A 116 4.94 -3.30 -13.45
CA PRO A 116 5.38 -3.53 -14.83
C PRO A 116 4.69 -4.72 -15.50
N ALA A 117 4.46 -5.80 -14.74
CA ALA A 117 3.70 -6.95 -15.23
C ALA A 117 2.27 -6.60 -15.66
N GLN A 118 1.60 -5.57 -15.13
CA GLN A 118 0.28 -5.15 -15.60
C GLN A 118 0.30 -4.56 -17.01
N ALA A 119 1.43 -3.98 -17.46
CA ALA A 119 1.60 -3.50 -18.82
C ALA A 119 1.74 -4.64 -19.85
N VAL A 120 1.99 -5.87 -19.39
CA VAL A 120 2.07 -7.06 -20.23
C VAL A 120 0.66 -7.59 -20.55
N PRO A 121 0.33 -7.89 -21.82
CA PRO A 121 -0.95 -8.48 -22.19
C PRO A 121 -1.22 -9.81 -21.45
N PRO A 122 -2.47 -10.10 -21.02
CA PRO A 122 -2.80 -11.33 -20.31
C PRO A 122 -2.38 -12.61 -21.04
N ALA A 123 -2.52 -12.66 -22.36
CA ALA A 123 -2.13 -13.80 -23.19
C ALA A 123 -0.64 -14.15 -23.11
N ARG A 124 0.22 -13.23 -22.66
CA ARG A 124 1.67 -13.46 -22.49
C ARG A 124 2.06 -13.84 -21.06
N LYS A 125 1.11 -13.83 -20.11
CA LYS A 125 1.35 -14.17 -18.69
C LYS A 125 1.18 -15.66 -18.44
N THR A 126 1.96 -16.48 -19.12
CA THR A 126 2.00 -17.94 -18.92
C THR A 126 2.54 -18.28 -17.53
N LEU A 127 2.53 -19.55 -17.12
CA LEU A 127 3.15 -19.94 -15.84
C LEU A 127 4.64 -19.55 -15.79
N ALA A 128 5.37 -19.75 -16.89
CA ALA A 128 6.79 -19.41 -17.00
C ALA A 128 7.07 -17.90 -16.83
N PHE A 129 6.12 -17.03 -17.20
CA PHE A 129 6.23 -15.59 -17.03
C PHE A 129 6.49 -15.18 -15.57
N TRP A 130 5.94 -15.91 -14.61
CA TRP A 130 6.12 -15.59 -13.19
C TRP A 130 7.47 -16.04 -12.62
N HIS A 131 8.26 -16.79 -13.39
CA HIS A 131 9.55 -17.37 -12.98
C HIS A 131 10.73 -16.87 -13.82
N GLN A 132 10.50 -16.01 -14.82
CA GLN A 132 11.54 -15.40 -15.65
C GLN A 132 11.98 -14.03 -15.12
N ALA A 133 13.02 -13.43 -15.71
CA ALA A 133 13.47 -12.09 -15.34
C ALA A 133 12.32 -11.06 -15.25
N PRO A 134 12.33 -10.15 -14.26
CA PRO A 134 11.28 -9.17 -14.08
C PRO A 134 11.21 -8.19 -15.26
N VAL A 135 9.98 -7.85 -15.66
CA VAL A 135 9.75 -6.82 -16.68
C VAL A 135 10.16 -5.45 -16.12
N LEU A 136 11.03 -4.73 -16.84
CA LEU A 136 11.40 -3.36 -16.50
C LEU A 136 10.22 -2.40 -16.73
N PRO A 137 10.09 -1.33 -15.92
CA PRO A 137 9.08 -0.31 -16.15
C PRO A 137 9.38 0.49 -17.42
N ASP A 138 8.39 0.59 -18.31
CA ASP A 138 8.37 1.54 -19.43
C ASP A 138 7.96 2.91 -18.90
N ARG A 139 8.95 3.75 -18.55
CA ARG A 139 8.77 4.98 -17.75
C ARG A 139 7.93 6.07 -18.42
N ALA A 140 7.78 6.01 -19.74
CA ALA A 140 6.94 6.93 -20.51
C ALA A 140 5.44 6.64 -20.37
N ARG A 141 5.07 5.47 -19.82
CA ARG A 141 3.67 5.13 -19.59
C ARG A 141 3.09 5.94 -18.43
N PRO A 142 1.78 6.22 -18.46
CA PRO A 142 1.12 6.85 -17.33
C PRO A 142 1.21 5.95 -16.09
N SER A 143 1.43 6.56 -14.93
CA SER A 143 1.41 5.86 -13.66
C SER A 143 0.06 5.25 -13.33
N SER A 144 0.06 4.17 -12.57
CA SER A 144 -1.13 3.60 -11.96
C SER A 144 -1.42 4.29 -10.65
N HIS A 145 -2.64 4.79 -10.42
CA HIS A 145 -2.96 5.42 -9.14
C HIS A 145 -3.04 4.39 -8.02
N MET A 146 -3.47 3.16 -8.32
CA MET A 146 -3.42 2.04 -7.39
C MET A 146 -1.98 1.76 -6.97
N ALA A 147 -1.07 1.53 -7.93
CA ALA A 147 0.33 1.25 -7.59
C ALA A 147 1.01 2.43 -6.91
N THR A 148 0.73 3.66 -7.36
CA THR A 148 1.28 4.90 -6.80
C THR A 148 0.86 5.09 -5.35
N GLY A 149 -0.43 4.93 -5.03
CA GLY A 149 -0.92 5.08 -3.65
C GLY A 149 -0.29 4.08 -2.68
N MET A 150 -0.15 2.82 -3.09
CA MET A 150 0.48 1.78 -2.28
C MET A 150 2.00 1.98 -2.14
N SER A 151 2.66 2.40 -3.22
CA SER A 151 4.12 2.62 -3.23
C SER A 151 4.52 3.84 -2.41
N ILE A 152 3.82 4.97 -2.57
CA ILE A 152 4.12 6.22 -1.87
C ILE A 152 3.91 6.10 -0.36
N ARG A 153 3.12 5.11 0.10
CA ARG A 153 2.80 4.94 1.52
C ARG A 153 4.06 4.82 2.38
N ALA A 154 5.03 4.00 2.00
CA ALA A 154 6.29 3.84 2.73
C ALA A 154 7.05 5.17 2.87
N LEU A 155 7.13 5.92 1.77
CA LEU A 155 7.79 7.21 1.71
C LEU A 155 7.06 8.25 2.58
N ALA A 156 5.73 8.23 2.57
CA ALA A 156 4.88 9.14 3.34
C ALA A 156 4.96 8.93 4.86
N VAL A 157 5.09 7.67 5.32
CA VAL A 157 5.17 7.36 6.76
C VAL A 157 6.59 7.49 7.32
N HIS A 158 7.61 7.55 6.46
CA HIS A 158 8.98 7.70 6.89
C HIS A 158 9.30 9.16 7.31
N PRO A 159 9.87 9.42 8.50
CA PRO A 159 10.09 10.78 9.03
C PRO A 159 10.94 11.71 8.15
N ARG A 160 11.92 11.15 7.42
CA ARG A 160 12.80 11.89 6.50
C ARG A 160 12.33 11.90 5.04
N TYR A 161 11.92 10.75 4.48
CA TYR A 161 11.60 10.64 3.05
C TYR A 161 10.34 11.41 2.66
N CYS A 162 9.38 11.60 3.57
CA CYS A 162 8.15 12.36 3.27
C CYS A 162 8.43 13.82 2.84
N ARG A 163 9.62 14.35 3.16
CA ARG A 163 10.05 15.71 2.81
C ARG A 163 10.78 15.81 1.47
N ARG A 164 11.14 14.69 0.84
CA ARG A 164 11.89 14.68 -0.43
C ARG A 164 11.05 15.20 -1.58
N THR A 165 11.68 15.93 -2.49
CA THR A 165 11.04 16.56 -3.66
C THR A 165 10.40 15.52 -4.57
N GLU A 166 11.03 14.36 -4.72
CA GLU A 166 10.53 13.20 -5.45
C GLU A 166 9.18 12.70 -4.91
N VAL A 167 9.04 12.71 -3.59
CA VAL A 167 7.85 12.24 -2.88
C VAL A 167 6.73 13.27 -3.00
N ARG A 168 7.05 14.56 -2.96
CA ARG A 168 6.09 15.64 -3.27
C ARG A 168 5.56 15.52 -4.71
N ARG A 169 6.43 15.28 -5.69
CA ARG A 169 6.02 15.05 -7.09
C ARG A 169 5.09 13.83 -7.22
N ALA A 170 5.40 12.73 -6.54
CA ALA A 170 4.54 11.56 -6.53
C ALA A 170 3.17 11.82 -5.89
N ALA A 171 3.12 12.63 -4.82
CA ALA A 171 1.87 13.02 -4.19
C ALA A 171 1.01 13.89 -5.12
N VAL A 172 1.63 14.76 -5.93
CA VAL A 172 0.94 15.52 -7.00
C VAL A 172 0.34 14.58 -8.03
N CYS A 173 1.15 13.66 -8.57
CA CYS A 173 0.68 12.63 -9.49
C CYS A 173 -0.52 11.84 -8.90
N LEU A 174 -0.50 11.49 -7.62
CA LEU A 174 -1.58 10.74 -6.97
C LEU A 174 -2.85 11.57 -6.75
N LYS A 175 -2.76 12.77 -6.17
CA LYS A 175 -3.94 13.56 -5.80
C LYS A 175 -4.70 14.08 -7.02
N GLU A 176 -4.01 14.36 -8.13
CA GLU A 176 -4.66 14.71 -9.40
C GLU A 176 -5.52 13.56 -9.99
N ARG A 177 -5.33 12.33 -9.49
CA ARG A 177 -6.12 11.14 -9.88
C ARG A 177 -7.33 10.88 -9.00
N PHE A 178 -7.53 11.63 -7.90
CA PHE A 178 -8.71 11.45 -7.05
C PHE A 178 -9.99 11.48 -7.88
N PHE A 179 -10.86 10.49 -7.66
CA PHE A 179 -12.13 10.29 -8.38
C PHE A 179 -12.00 10.02 -9.89
N ARG A 180 -10.80 9.81 -10.42
CA ARG A 180 -10.58 9.46 -11.84
C ARG A 180 -10.48 7.93 -12.02
N PRO A 181 -10.86 7.38 -13.19
CA PRO A 181 -10.69 5.95 -13.48
C PRO A 181 -9.22 5.53 -13.51
N GLU A 182 -8.89 4.25 -13.37
CA GLU A 182 -7.50 3.76 -13.49
C GLU A 182 -7.09 3.70 -14.97
N PRO A 183 -5.88 4.15 -15.35
CA PRO A 183 -5.37 3.95 -16.70
C PRO A 183 -5.27 2.47 -17.11
N TYR A 184 -5.11 1.58 -16.13
CA TYR A 184 -4.99 0.14 -16.31
C TYR A 184 -6.30 -0.61 -15.98
N ASN A 185 -6.35 -1.91 -16.30
CA ASN A 185 -7.59 -2.70 -16.22
C ASN A 185 -7.98 -3.09 -14.79
N ASP A 186 -7.01 -3.22 -13.89
CA ASP A 186 -7.28 -3.59 -12.49
C ASP A 186 -7.88 -2.39 -11.76
N ARG A 187 -8.99 -2.59 -11.06
CA ARG A 187 -9.69 -1.53 -10.30
C ARG A 187 -10.02 -0.27 -11.14
N LYS A 188 -10.42 -0.48 -12.40
CA LYS A 188 -10.64 0.59 -13.39
C LYS A 188 -11.66 1.67 -13.03
N ALA A 189 -12.76 1.29 -12.40
CA ALA A 189 -13.87 2.20 -12.16
C ALA A 189 -13.53 3.29 -11.11
N PRO A 190 -13.96 4.55 -11.29
CA PRO A 190 -13.79 5.60 -10.28
C PRO A 190 -14.35 5.25 -8.90
N THR A 191 -15.37 4.38 -8.85
CA THR A 191 -15.99 3.91 -7.61
C THR A 191 -15.03 3.15 -6.69
N TYR A 192 -13.85 2.73 -7.16
CA TYR A 192 -12.84 2.14 -6.29
C TYR A 192 -12.20 3.13 -5.32
N TRP A 193 -12.24 4.44 -5.59
CA TRP A 193 -11.79 5.48 -4.65
C TRP A 193 -12.60 5.48 -3.36
N THR A 194 -13.90 5.20 -3.44
CA THR A 194 -14.83 5.30 -2.31
C THR A 194 -15.13 3.95 -1.66
N LYS A 195 -14.49 2.86 -2.12
CA LYS A 195 -14.52 1.54 -1.45
C LYS A 195 -13.54 1.52 -0.28
N LEU A 196 -13.80 2.36 0.73
CA LEU A 196 -12.93 2.56 1.87
C LEU A 196 -12.64 1.25 2.61
N GLY A 197 -11.39 1.03 3.00
CA GLY A 197 -10.98 -0.13 3.75
C GLY A 197 -9.84 0.12 4.73
N PHE A 198 -9.96 -0.49 5.90
CA PHE A 198 -8.89 -0.54 6.89
C PHE A 198 -8.87 -1.90 7.60
N PRO A 199 -7.70 -2.51 7.87
CA PRO A 199 -6.36 -2.02 7.54
C PRO A 199 -6.10 -1.94 6.02
N TYR A 200 -5.16 -1.11 5.60
CA TYR A 200 -5.00 -0.66 4.21
C TYR A 200 -4.51 -1.75 3.26
N TRP A 201 -5.32 -2.13 2.25
CA TRP A 201 -4.95 -3.19 1.28
C TRP A 201 -4.69 -2.60 -0.09
N TRP A 202 -5.68 -1.89 -0.61
CA TRP A 202 -5.64 -1.25 -1.90
C TRP A 202 -5.66 0.26 -1.70
N THR A 203 -5.19 1.00 -2.70
CA THR A 203 -5.45 2.43 -2.75
C THR A 203 -6.94 2.69 -2.85
N ASP A 204 -7.44 3.42 -1.85
CA ASP A 204 -8.71 4.11 -1.81
C ASP A 204 -8.44 5.58 -1.43
N LEU A 205 -9.51 6.38 -1.37
CA LEU A 205 -9.41 7.81 -1.06
C LEU A 205 -8.80 8.05 0.32
N LEU A 206 -9.15 7.24 1.32
CA LEU A 206 -8.66 7.41 2.69
C LEU A 206 -7.16 7.14 2.81
N MET A 207 -6.65 6.07 2.18
CA MET A 207 -5.22 5.73 2.18
C MET A 207 -4.41 6.79 1.44
N ALA A 208 -4.91 7.24 0.30
CA ALA A 208 -4.24 8.25 -0.51
C ALA A 208 -4.21 9.61 0.21
N LEU A 209 -5.33 10.02 0.80
CA LEU A 209 -5.44 11.26 1.58
C LEU A 209 -4.56 11.22 2.86
N ASP A 210 -4.50 10.08 3.57
CA ASP A 210 -3.59 9.92 4.71
C ASP A 210 -2.13 10.09 4.28
N SER A 211 -1.75 9.57 3.11
CA SER A 211 -0.37 9.66 2.61
C SER A 211 -0.04 11.07 2.11
N VAL A 212 -0.94 11.68 1.33
CA VAL A 212 -0.78 13.04 0.78
C VAL A 212 -0.71 14.10 1.89
N SER A 213 -1.53 13.98 2.94
CA SER A 213 -1.46 14.88 4.09
C SER A 213 -0.18 14.74 4.92
N ARG A 214 0.41 13.55 5.02
CA ARG A 214 1.74 13.36 5.67
C ARG A 214 2.88 14.00 4.89
N ILE A 215 2.72 14.13 3.58
CA ILE A 215 3.70 14.77 2.68
C ILE A 215 3.52 16.31 2.70
N GLY A 216 2.46 16.80 3.35
CA GLY A 216 2.26 18.22 3.65
C GLY A 216 1.31 18.94 2.71
N TYR A 217 0.40 18.23 2.05
CA TYR A 217 -0.73 18.86 1.33
C TYR A 217 -1.97 18.93 2.23
N GLY A 218 -2.52 20.12 2.39
CA GLY A 218 -3.69 20.41 3.20
C GLY A 218 -4.82 21.06 2.40
N VAL A 219 -5.64 21.85 3.09
CA VAL A 219 -6.85 22.51 2.53
C VAL A 219 -6.56 23.55 1.44
N GLU A 220 -5.31 24.00 1.33
CA GLU A 220 -4.86 24.88 0.26
C GLU A 220 -4.85 24.18 -1.11
N ASP A 221 -4.86 22.85 -1.13
CA ASP A 221 -4.90 22.08 -2.35
C ASP A 221 -6.34 21.71 -2.79
N PRO A 222 -6.74 22.03 -4.04
CA PRO A 222 -8.11 21.79 -4.49
C PRO A 222 -8.50 20.30 -4.57
N HIS A 223 -7.55 19.40 -4.82
CA HIS A 223 -7.82 17.96 -4.84
C HIS A 223 -8.01 17.41 -3.44
N VAL A 224 -7.19 17.87 -2.48
CA VAL A 224 -7.36 17.54 -1.05
C VAL A 224 -8.69 18.07 -0.54
N THR A 225 -9.04 19.32 -0.84
CA THR A 225 -10.32 19.91 -0.44
C THR A 225 -11.52 19.17 -1.04
N SER A 226 -11.43 18.75 -2.30
CA SER A 226 -12.48 17.92 -2.92
C SER A 226 -12.60 16.55 -2.25
N ALA A 227 -11.50 15.93 -1.82
CA ALA A 227 -11.51 14.68 -1.06
C ALA A 227 -12.15 14.88 0.33
N ILE A 228 -11.85 15.97 1.03
CA ILE A 228 -12.46 16.32 2.31
C ILE A 228 -13.96 16.54 2.15
N GLN A 229 -14.37 17.30 1.12
CA GLN A 229 -15.78 17.54 0.84
C GLN A 229 -16.53 16.23 0.64
N TRP A 230 -15.94 15.27 -0.08
CA TRP A 230 -16.54 13.94 -0.21
C TRP A 230 -16.78 13.26 1.15
N PHE A 231 -15.83 13.32 2.09
CA PHE A 231 -16.04 12.79 3.44
C PHE A 231 -17.16 13.53 4.18
N LEU A 232 -17.27 14.85 4.04
CA LEU A 232 -18.36 15.62 4.68
C LEU A 232 -19.73 15.24 4.10
N ASP A 233 -19.82 15.12 2.78
CA ASP A 233 -21.08 14.83 2.07
C ASP A 233 -21.56 13.37 2.25
N HIS A 234 -20.67 12.46 2.64
CA HIS A 234 -20.94 11.02 2.73
C HIS A 234 -20.77 10.47 4.15
N GLN A 235 -20.85 11.34 5.16
CA GLN A 235 -20.93 10.92 6.55
C GLN A 235 -22.37 10.47 6.87
N ASP A 236 -22.52 9.25 7.36
CA ASP A 236 -23.81 8.70 7.78
C ASP A 236 -24.28 9.35 9.09
N GLU A 237 -25.56 9.20 9.45
CA GLU A 237 -26.15 9.78 10.68
C GLU A 237 -25.43 9.37 11.97
N ASP A 238 -24.77 8.20 11.98
CA ASP A 238 -23.98 7.70 13.11
C ASP A 238 -22.55 8.29 13.15
N GLY A 239 -22.22 9.21 12.25
CA GLY A 239 -20.93 9.88 12.15
C GLY A 239 -19.84 9.04 11.47
N LEU A 240 -20.16 7.86 10.94
CA LEU A 240 -19.22 6.98 10.24
C LEU A 240 -19.40 7.06 8.71
N TRP A 241 -18.60 6.28 7.99
CA TRP A 241 -18.63 6.24 6.52
C TRP A 241 -18.90 4.83 6.00
N PRO A 242 -19.52 4.69 4.81
CA PRO A 242 -19.63 3.42 4.13
C PRO A 242 -18.26 2.82 3.80
N THR A 243 -18.18 1.49 3.70
CA THR A 243 -16.93 0.77 3.39
C THR A 243 -17.09 -0.15 2.19
N GLY A 244 -15.96 -0.58 1.62
CA GLY A 244 -15.96 -1.56 0.53
C GLY A 244 -16.33 -2.99 0.92
N TYR A 245 -16.63 -3.28 2.20
CA TYR A 245 -16.82 -4.63 2.73
C TYR A 245 -18.25 -5.19 2.61
N GLY A 246 -19.20 -4.45 2.03
CA GLY A 246 -20.58 -4.92 1.86
C GLY A 246 -21.33 -4.96 3.19
N GLN A 247 -22.09 -6.02 3.48
CA GLN A 247 -22.93 -6.15 4.68
C GLN A 247 -22.39 -7.18 5.69
N GLY A 248 -22.77 -7.05 6.97
CA GLY A 248 -22.48 -8.01 8.05
C GLY A 248 -21.56 -7.48 9.17
N GLU A 249 -21.24 -8.35 10.16
CA GLU A 249 -20.44 -7.97 11.34
C GLU A 249 -19.05 -7.42 11.00
N ARG A 250 -18.39 -8.00 9.98
CA ARG A 250 -17.10 -7.53 9.48
C ARG A 250 -17.18 -6.10 8.96
N THR A 251 -18.30 -5.71 8.37
CA THR A 251 -18.56 -4.33 7.91
C THR A 251 -18.64 -3.37 9.08
N GLN A 252 -19.37 -3.72 10.15
CA GLN A 252 -19.49 -2.82 11.31
C GLN A 252 -18.13 -2.57 11.97
N SER A 253 -17.32 -3.62 12.14
CA SER A 253 -15.96 -3.48 12.64
C SER A 253 -15.10 -2.60 11.72
N ALA A 254 -15.17 -2.82 10.40
CA ALA A 254 -14.45 -2.03 9.42
C ALA A 254 -14.88 -0.54 9.42
N ARG A 255 -16.18 -0.24 9.53
CA ARG A 255 -16.70 1.15 9.60
C ARG A 255 -16.07 1.92 10.76
N ARG A 256 -15.95 1.30 11.94
CA ARG A 256 -15.32 1.92 13.11
C ARG A 256 -13.85 2.23 12.88
N TRP A 257 -13.10 1.30 12.27
CA TRP A 257 -11.70 1.52 11.94
C TRP A 257 -11.50 2.59 10.87
N VAL A 258 -12.30 2.53 9.80
CA VAL A 258 -12.32 3.56 8.74
C VAL A 258 -12.64 4.92 9.34
N GLY A 259 -13.67 5.03 10.19
CA GLY A 259 -14.03 6.28 10.86
C GLY A 259 -12.91 6.82 11.76
N LEU A 260 -12.28 5.96 12.57
CA LEU A 260 -11.14 6.37 13.41
C LEU A 260 -10.00 6.94 12.57
N VAL A 261 -9.68 6.32 11.44
CA VAL A 261 -8.59 6.74 10.57
C VAL A 261 -8.98 8.00 9.79
N ALA A 262 -10.20 8.09 9.29
CA ALA A 262 -10.75 9.30 8.66
C ALA A 262 -10.65 10.50 9.61
N CYS A 263 -11.11 10.36 10.86
CA CYS A 263 -11.00 11.42 11.86
C CYS A 263 -9.54 11.83 12.13
N LYS A 264 -8.59 10.87 12.17
CA LYS A 264 -7.16 11.19 12.33
C LYS A 264 -6.57 11.94 11.14
N VAL A 265 -7.00 11.61 9.93
CA VAL A 265 -6.56 12.27 8.70
C VAL A 265 -7.15 13.67 8.62
N LEU A 266 -8.47 13.81 8.81
CA LEU A 266 -9.17 15.09 8.80
C LEU A 266 -8.62 16.02 9.88
N LYS A 267 -8.40 15.52 11.10
CA LYS A 267 -7.76 16.29 12.18
C LYS A 267 -6.38 16.83 11.78
N ARG A 268 -5.58 16.07 11.04
CA ARG A 268 -4.24 16.51 10.60
C ARG A 268 -4.30 17.61 9.54
N ILE A 269 -5.37 17.64 8.74
CA ILE A 269 -5.50 18.57 7.63
C ILE A 269 -6.20 19.86 8.07
N LEU A 270 -7.18 19.75 8.98
CA LEU A 270 -8.05 20.86 9.40
C LEU A 270 -7.54 21.62 10.63
N VAL A 271 -6.60 21.05 11.39
CA VAL A 271 -6.06 21.60 12.65
C VAL A 271 -4.55 21.66 12.57
#